data_AF-A0A402DRM6-F1
#
_entry.id   AF-A0A402DRM6-F1
#
_cell.length_a   1.000
_cell.length_b   1.000
_cell.length_c   1.000
_cell.angle_alpha   90.00
_cell.angle_beta   90.00
_cell.angle_gamma   90.00
#
_symmetry.space_group_name_H-M   'P 1'
#
loop_
_entity.id
_entity.type
_entity.pdbx_description
1 polymer ?
#
loop_
_entity_poly.entity_id
_entity_poly.type
_entity_poly.pdbx_seq_one_letter_code
_entity_poly.pdbx_strand_id
1 'polypeptide(L)'
;MTFPRIKSRDFEDRGDLDVAINDALSDVAVTPDTKDLSKLVKQFPVRDGETPWTASEVKEVAEELTADIDRLTSELAAADAELSDLLRNSGDGAGDDQADSGSSALEREQELTLVNNTRDLLAQTQRALGRISTGTFGTCESCGRAIGKARVQAFPRATLCVECKQREERR
;
A
#
# COMPACT_ATOMS: atom_id res chain seq x y z
N MET A 1 -11.03 -33.73 -33.61
CA MET A 1 -10.73 -33.04 -32.34
C MET A 1 -9.76 -31.93 -32.67
N THR A 2 -10.24 -30.68 -32.70
CA THR A 2 -9.50 -29.53 -33.22
C THR A 2 -9.10 -28.66 -32.03
N PHE A 3 -7.80 -28.57 -31.74
CA PHE A 3 -7.28 -27.68 -30.69
C PHE A 3 -7.39 -26.22 -31.15
N PRO A 4 -7.85 -25.28 -30.31
CA PRO A 4 -7.89 -23.87 -30.68
C PRO A 4 -6.48 -23.27 -30.64
N ARG A 5 -6.18 -22.48 -31.68
CA ARG A 5 -4.91 -21.82 -31.93
C ARG A 5 -4.88 -20.49 -31.16
N ILE A 6 -4.07 -20.40 -30.11
CA ILE A 6 -3.81 -19.16 -29.38
C ILE A 6 -3.11 -18.21 -30.36
N LYS A 7 -3.73 -17.07 -30.68
CA LYS A 7 -3.11 -16.02 -31.49
C LYS A 7 -2.01 -15.37 -30.65
N SER A 8 -0.79 -15.41 -31.16
CA SER A 8 0.33 -14.58 -30.71
C SER A 8 -0.09 -13.12 -30.77
N ARG A 9 -0.18 -12.46 -29.61
CA ARG A 9 -0.37 -11.01 -29.52
C ARG A 9 1.01 -10.37 -29.65
N ASP A 10 1.09 -9.41 -30.56
CA ASP A 10 2.30 -8.73 -30.96
C ASP A 10 2.97 -7.97 -29.80
N PHE A 11 4.30 -7.95 -29.89
CA PHE A 11 5.29 -7.44 -28.95
C PHE A 11 5.38 -5.89 -29.04
N GLU A 12 4.38 -5.19 -28.52
CA GLU A 12 4.39 -3.72 -28.35
C GLU A 12 3.93 -3.39 -26.91
N ASP A 13 4.74 -3.81 -25.92
CA ASP A 13 4.29 -3.95 -24.53
C ASP A 13 5.32 -3.35 -23.54
N ARG A 14 5.32 -2.01 -23.42
CA ARG A 14 6.00 -1.29 -22.32
C ARG A 14 5.16 -0.18 -21.68
N GLY A 15 4.09 0.27 -22.33
CA GLY A 15 3.14 1.23 -21.75
C GLY A 15 1.98 0.57 -20.99
N ASP A 16 1.76 -0.72 -21.18
CA ASP A 16 0.60 -1.45 -20.65
C ASP A 16 0.87 -2.09 -19.27
N LEU A 17 2.12 -2.25 -18.81
CA LEU A 17 2.40 -2.81 -17.49
C LEU A 17 2.12 -1.81 -16.34
N ASP A 18 2.52 -0.55 -16.52
CA ASP A 18 2.25 0.53 -15.56
C ASP A 18 0.74 0.81 -15.48
N VAL A 19 0.05 0.71 -16.63
CA VAL A 19 -1.41 0.83 -16.71
C VAL A 19 -2.08 -0.39 -16.07
N ALA A 20 -1.62 -1.63 -16.27
CA ALA A 20 -2.26 -2.82 -15.71
C ALA A 20 -2.14 -2.93 -14.18
N ILE A 21 -1.04 -2.42 -13.59
CA ILE A 21 -0.92 -2.29 -12.13
C ILE A 21 -1.89 -1.21 -11.65
N ASN A 22 -1.96 -0.05 -12.32
CA ASN A 22 -2.89 1.01 -11.94
C ASN A 22 -4.37 0.64 -12.14
N ASP A 23 -4.73 -0.10 -13.19
CA ASP A 23 -6.12 -0.46 -13.54
C ASP A 23 -6.67 -1.50 -12.57
N ALA A 24 -5.85 -2.47 -12.14
CA ALA A 24 -6.19 -3.42 -11.07
C ALA A 24 -6.23 -2.78 -9.67
N LEU A 25 -5.67 -1.58 -9.49
CA LEU A 25 -5.66 -0.81 -8.24
C LEU A 25 -6.70 0.33 -8.23
N SER A 26 -7.19 0.77 -9.40
CA SER A 26 -8.19 1.84 -9.55
C SER A 26 -9.59 1.44 -9.08
N ASP A 27 -9.87 0.15 -9.02
CA ASP A 27 -11.14 -0.41 -8.51
C ASP A 27 -11.33 -0.23 -6.99
N VAL A 28 -10.35 0.31 -6.27
CA VAL A 28 -10.42 0.60 -4.81
C VAL A 28 -10.81 2.06 -4.52
N ALA A 29 -11.39 2.78 -5.48
CA ALA A 29 -12.00 4.09 -5.21
C ALA A 29 -13.43 3.93 -4.67
N VAL A 30 -13.58 3.42 -3.44
CA VAL A 30 -14.86 3.49 -2.72
C VAL A 30 -14.62 3.93 -1.29
N THR A 31 -14.70 5.24 -1.04
CA THR A 31 -15.03 5.73 0.30
C THR A 31 -16.42 5.18 0.65
N PRO A 32 -16.57 4.33 1.68
CA PRO A 32 -17.86 3.73 1.99
C PRO A 32 -18.89 4.80 2.37
N ASP A 33 -20.10 4.68 1.82
CA ASP A 33 -21.21 5.58 2.10
C ASP A 33 -21.54 5.58 3.61
N THR A 34 -21.93 6.73 4.16
CA THR A 34 -22.11 6.89 5.62
C THR A 34 -23.15 5.95 6.23
N LYS A 35 -24.17 5.55 5.45
CA LYS A 35 -25.16 4.54 5.86
C LYS A 35 -24.56 3.15 5.98
N ASP A 36 -23.60 2.81 5.12
CA ASP A 36 -22.91 1.52 5.15
C ASP A 36 -21.89 1.46 6.28
N LEU A 37 -21.21 2.58 6.57
CA LEU A 37 -20.34 2.70 7.74
C LEU A 37 -21.08 2.37 9.04
N SER A 38 -22.30 2.86 9.24
CA SER A 38 -23.09 2.58 10.46
C SER A 38 -23.37 1.09 10.72
N LYS A 39 -23.38 0.27 9.66
CA LYS A 39 -23.52 -1.18 9.75
C LYS A 39 -22.18 -1.84 9.96
N LEU A 40 -21.14 -1.40 9.24
CA LEU A 40 -19.78 -1.93 9.33
C LEU A 40 -19.19 -1.77 10.73
N VAL A 41 -19.35 -0.61 11.36
CA VAL A 41 -18.78 -0.35 12.70
C VAL A 41 -19.32 -1.28 13.78
N LYS A 42 -20.51 -1.88 13.60
CA LYS A 42 -21.08 -2.87 14.52
C LYS A 42 -20.39 -4.23 14.43
N GLN A 43 -19.67 -4.49 13.35
CA GLN A 43 -18.95 -5.75 13.12
C GLN A 43 -17.51 -5.69 13.65
N PHE A 44 -16.97 -4.49 13.83
CA PHE A 44 -15.59 -4.32 14.28
C PHE A 44 -15.42 -4.83 15.72
N PRO A 45 -14.33 -5.58 15.98
CA PRO A 45 -14.07 -6.09 17.32
C PRO A 45 -13.73 -4.94 18.27
N VAL A 46 -14.13 -5.11 19.52
CA VAL A 46 -13.88 -4.18 20.62
C VAL A 46 -13.19 -4.97 21.72
N ARG A 47 -12.08 -4.46 22.24
CA ARG A 47 -11.37 -5.12 23.33
C ARG A 47 -12.13 -4.93 24.65
N ASP A 48 -11.99 -5.87 25.58
CA ASP A 48 -12.58 -5.76 26.92
C ASP A 48 -12.21 -4.41 27.58
N GLY A 49 -13.22 -3.69 28.05
CA GLY A 49 -13.07 -2.38 28.68
C GLY A 49 -13.03 -1.19 27.72
N GLU A 50 -13.09 -1.40 26.40
CA GLU A 50 -13.17 -0.33 25.41
C GLU A 50 -14.62 -0.03 24.98
N THR A 51 -14.85 1.18 24.49
CA THR A 51 -16.16 1.57 23.92
C THR A 51 -16.28 1.08 22.48
N PRO A 52 -17.49 0.74 22.02
CA PRO A 52 -17.73 0.38 20.63
C PRO A 52 -17.28 1.45 19.63
N TRP A 53 -16.98 1.02 18.40
CA TRP A 53 -16.67 1.92 17.30
C TRP A 53 -17.88 2.74 16.90
N THR A 54 -17.68 4.04 16.70
CA THR A 54 -18.68 4.94 16.13
C THR A 54 -18.42 5.15 14.64
N ALA A 55 -19.47 5.47 13.89
CA ALA A 55 -19.33 5.80 12.47
C ALA A 55 -18.48 7.05 12.24
N SER A 56 -18.46 8.02 13.18
CA SER A 56 -17.64 9.23 13.06
C SER A 56 -16.15 8.90 13.17
N GLU A 57 -15.75 8.13 14.18
CA GLU A 57 -14.34 7.76 14.38
C GLU A 57 -13.79 7.00 13.17
N VAL A 58 -14.57 6.06 12.63
CA VAL A 58 -14.14 5.27 11.47
C VAL A 58 -14.13 6.10 10.19
N LYS A 59 -15.06 7.06 10.06
CA LYS A 59 -15.08 8.00 8.94
C LYS A 59 -13.82 8.88 8.94
N GLU A 60 -13.45 9.44 10.09
CA GLU A 60 -12.25 10.27 10.24
C GLU A 60 -11.00 9.49 9.84
N VAL A 61 -10.87 8.25 10.32
CA VAL A 61 -9.75 7.36 9.93
C VAL A 61 -9.76 7.05 8.43
N ALA A 62 -10.93 6.82 7.83
CA ALA A 62 -11.03 6.54 6.40
C ALA A 62 -10.67 7.77 5.55
N GLU A 63 -11.05 8.97 5.98
CA GLU A 63 -10.66 10.23 5.34
C GLU A 63 -9.14 10.45 5.41
N GLU A 64 -8.52 10.21 6.56
CA GLU A 64 -7.06 10.25 6.73
C GLU A 64 -6.35 9.26 5.79
N LEU A 65 -6.79 8.00 5.79
CA LEU A 65 -6.21 6.96 4.92
C LEU A 65 -6.36 7.30 3.43
N THR A 66 -7.47 7.90 3.02
CA THR A 66 -7.70 8.30 1.62
C THR A 66 -6.77 9.44 1.23
N ALA A 67 -6.62 10.45 2.09
CA ALA A 67 -5.67 11.54 1.85
C ALA A 67 -4.22 11.02 1.79
N ASP A 68 -3.87 10.03 2.63
CA ASP A 68 -2.57 9.36 2.58
C ASP A 68 -2.36 8.58 1.27
N ILE A 69 -3.40 7.92 0.73
CA ILE A 69 -3.32 7.23 -0.56
C ILE A 69 -3.01 8.23 -1.68
N ASP A 70 -3.73 9.35 -1.74
CA ASP A 70 -3.53 10.38 -2.76
C ASP A 70 -2.11 10.95 -2.71
N ARG A 71 -1.63 11.24 -1.49
CA ARG A 71 -0.26 11.72 -1.25
C ARG A 71 0.79 10.70 -1.65
N LEU A 72 0.68 9.45 -1.17
CA LEU A 72 1.65 8.39 -1.45
C LEU A 72 1.68 8.00 -2.93
N THR A 73 0.54 8.07 -3.62
CA THR A 73 0.48 7.84 -5.07
C THR A 73 1.27 8.91 -5.82
N SER A 74 1.15 10.18 -5.41
CA SER A 74 1.90 11.28 -6.00
C SER A 74 3.40 11.18 -5.70
N GLU A 75 3.78 10.84 -4.45
CA GLU A 75 5.17 10.62 -4.05
C GLU A 75 5.79 9.44 -4.82
N LEU A 76 5.05 8.34 -4.99
CA LEU A 76 5.53 7.18 -5.74
C LEU A 76 5.78 7.53 -7.21
N ALA A 77 4.84 8.24 -7.85
CA ALA A 77 4.99 8.64 -9.25
C ALA A 77 6.23 9.54 -9.46
N ALA A 78 6.52 10.43 -8.52
CA ALA A 78 7.71 11.27 -8.56
C ALA A 78 9.00 10.46 -8.39
N ALA A 79 9.06 9.57 -7.39
CA ALA A 79 10.23 8.71 -7.14
C ALA A 79 10.50 7.75 -8.31
N ASP A 80 9.45 7.19 -8.93
CA ASP A 80 9.58 6.33 -10.11
C ASP A 80 10.11 7.10 -11.33
N ALA A 81 9.71 8.35 -11.51
CA ALA A 81 10.23 9.21 -12.58
C ALA A 81 11.72 9.52 -12.37
N GLU A 82 12.12 9.89 -11.15
CA GLU A 82 13.51 10.17 -10.79
C GLU A 82 14.41 8.95 -10.98
N LEU A 83 13.98 7.78 -10.49
CA LEU A 83 14.68 6.51 -10.72
C LEU A 83 14.81 6.20 -12.22
N SER A 84 13.74 6.40 -12.99
CA SER A 84 13.75 6.15 -14.44
C SER A 84 14.75 7.04 -15.17
N ASP A 85 14.86 8.31 -14.77
CA ASP A 85 15.81 9.25 -15.36
C ASP A 85 17.25 8.91 -14.97
N LEU A 86 17.52 8.51 -13.72
CA LEU A 86 18.83 8.00 -13.31
C LEU A 86 19.24 6.76 -14.12
N LEU A 87 18.32 5.83 -14.34
CA LEU A 87 18.57 4.61 -15.12
C LEU A 87 18.85 4.89 -16.60
N ARG A 88 18.28 5.96 -17.17
CA ARG A 88 18.56 6.38 -18.56
C ARG A 88 19.92 7.05 -18.68
N ASN A 89 20.27 7.92 -17.73
CA ASN A 89 21.51 8.68 -17.73
C ASN A 89 22.73 7.82 -17.30
N SER A 90 22.48 6.59 -16.87
CA SER A 90 23.48 5.58 -16.54
C SER A 90 24.31 5.06 -17.72
N GLY A 91 23.75 5.16 -18.93
CA GLY A 91 24.11 4.30 -20.06
C GLY A 91 25.12 4.91 -21.04
N ASP A 92 25.46 6.18 -20.88
CA ASP A 92 26.30 6.95 -21.80
C ASP A 92 27.75 7.12 -21.34
N GLY A 93 28.15 6.44 -20.25
CA GLY A 93 29.41 6.47 -19.46
C GLY A 93 30.77 6.46 -20.19
N ALA A 94 30.90 7.26 -21.24
CA ALA A 94 32.15 7.57 -21.90
C ALA A 94 32.90 8.63 -21.08
N GLY A 95 33.64 8.17 -20.08
CA GLY A 95 34.46 9.05 -19.24
C GLY A 95 34.38 8.76 -17.74
N ASP A 96 33.41 7.96 -17.30
CA ASP A 96 33.25 7.61 -15.89
C ASP A 96 34.44 6.80 -15.39
N ASP A 97 35.02 7.25 -14.29
CA ASP A 97 35.99 6.45 -13.56
C ASP A 97 35.28 5.51 -12.57
N GLN A 98 36.08 4.76 -11.80
CA GLN A 98 35.55 3.81 -10.82
C GLN A 98 34.81 4.50 -9.66
N ALA A 99 35.16 5.75 -9.34
CA ALA A 99 34.48 6.53 -8.32
C ALA A 99 33.11 7.02 -8.82
N ASP A 100 33.04 7.50 -10.07
CA ASP A 100 31.78 7.94 -10.71
C ASP A 100 30.79 6.77 -10.83
N SER A 101 31.29 5.60 -11.25
CA SER A 101 30.50 4.36 -11.30
C SER A 101 29.98 3.94 -9.92
N GLY A 102 30.79 4.13 -8.87
CA GLY A 102 30.40 3.84 -7.50
C GLY A 102 29.33 4.80 -6.96
N SER A 103 29.45 6.10 -7.24
CA SER A 103 28.47 7.11 -6.81
C SER A 103 27.12 6.87 -7.48
N SER A 104 27.10 6.68 -8.80
CA SER A 104 25.86 6.46 -9.55
C SER A 104 25.15 5.15 -9.16
N ALA A 105 25.89 4.11 -8.78
CA ALA A 105 25.31 2.89 -8.24
C ALA A 105 24.62 3.13 -6.89
N LEU A 106 25.27 3.87 -5.98
CA LEU A 106 24.72 4.20 -4.67
C LEU A 106 23.45 5.07 -4.78
N GLU A 107 23.45 6.08 -5.66
CA GLU A 107 22.28 6.93 -5.93
C GLU A 107 21.10 6.10 -6.42
N ARG A 108 21.31 5.16 -7.35
CA ARG A 108 20.25 4.25 -7.82
C ARG A 108 19.72 3.36 -6.71
N GLU A 109 20.59 2.82 -5.86
CA GLU A 109 20.18 1.98 -4.73
C GLU A 109 19.32 2.75 -3.72
N GLN A 110 19.65 4.03 -3.50
CA GLN A 110 18.86 4.93 -2.65
C GLN A 110 17.47 5.18 -3.25
N GLU A 111 17.39 5.52 -4.54
CA GLU A 111 16.10 5.75 -5.20
C GLU A 111 15.24 4.48 -5.28
N LEU A 112 15.84 3.32 -5.57
CA LEU A 112 15.15 2.03 -5.51
C LEU A 112 14.57 1.76 -4.12
N THR A 113 15.31 2.10 -3.07
CA THR A 113 14.84 1.94 -1.68
C THR A 113 13.67 2.87 -1.39
N LEU A 114 13.73 4.12 -1.85
CA LEU A 114 12.64 5.08 -1.70
C LEU A 114 11.37 4.60 -2.40
N VAL A 115 11.47 4.20 -3.66
CA VAL A 115 10.36 3.65 -4.46
C VAL A 115 9.71 2.47 -3.75
N ASN A 116 10.51 1.48 -3.32
CA ASN A 116 9.98 0.28 -2.67
C ASN A 116 9.28 0.59 -1.34
N ASN A 117 9.88 1.46 -0.51
CA ASN A 117 9.27 1.87 0.75
C ASN A 117 7.94 2.59 0.54
N THR A 118 7.86 3.51 -0.44
CA THR A 118 6.63 4.25 -0.75
C THR A 118 5.55 3.30 -1.29
N ARG A 119 5.90 2.34 -2.16
CA ARG A 119 4.99 1.29 -2.64
C ARG A 119 4.43 0.45 -1.50
N ASP A 120 5.30 -0.03 -0.61
CA ASP A 120 4.88 -0.83 0.54
C ASP A 120 3.96 -0.05 1.46
N LEU A 121 4.25 1.24 1.67
CA LEU A 121 3.44 2.10 2.51
C LEU A 121 2.06 2.36 1.87
N LEU A 122 2.00 2.63 0.57
CA LEU A 122 0.77 2.80 -0.19
C LEU A 122 -0.10 1.53 -0.11
N ALA A 123 0.49 0.36 -0.34
CA ALA A 123 -0.20 -0.92 -0.25
C ALA A 123 -0.77 -1.17 1.16
N GLN A 124 -0.01 -0.85 2.21
CA GLN A 124 -0.50 -0.95 3.60
C GLN A 124 -1.67 0.01 3.87
N THR A 125 -1.62 1.24 3.36
CA THR A 125 -2.70 2.24 3.50
C THR A 125 -3.97 1.80 2.78
N GLN A 126 -3.86 1.37 1.52
CA GLN A 126 -4.98 0.81 0.74
C GLN A 126 -5.60 -0.41 1.43
N ARG A 127 -4.75 -1.30 1.96
CA ARG A 127 -5.20 -2.47 2.69
C ARG A 127 -5.97 -2.09 3.96
N ALA A 128 -5.51 -1.08 4.70
CA ALA A 128 -6.24 -0.58 5.87
C ALA A 128 -7.65 -0.10 5.50
N LEU A 129 -7.77 0.66 4.40
CA LEU A 129 -9.05 1.12 3.88
C LEU A 129 -9.95 -0.06 3.44
N GLY A 130 -9.38 -1.05 2.75
CA GLY A 130 -10.08 -2.29 2.39
C GLY A 130 -10.55 -3.11 3.59
N ARG A 131 -9.85 -3.03 4.73
CA ARG A 131 -10.30 -3.66 5.98
C ARG A 131 -11.49 -2.95 6.61
N ILE A 132 -11.60 -1.63 6.44
CA ILE A 132 -12.77 -0.87 6.84
C ILE A 132 -13.98 -1.31 6.01
N SER A 133 -13.85 -1.36 4.69
CA SER A 133 -14.95 -1.74 3.80
C SER A 133 -15.42 -3.19 3.98
N THR A 134 -14.52 -4.10 4.35
CA THR A 134 -14.82 -5.53 4.57
C THR A 134 -15.30 -5.89 5.98
N GLY A 135 -15.39 -4.93 6.91
CA GLY A 135 -15.83 -5.24 8.28
C GLY A 135 -14.74 -5.80 9.20
N THR A 136 -13.47 -5.87 8.74
CA THR A 136 -12.37 -6.57 9.45
C THR A 136 -11.36 -5.62 10.11
N PHE A 137 -11.61 -4.31 10.05
CA PHE A 137 -10.80 -3.29 10.70
C PHE A 137 -10.73 -3.50 12.21
N GLY A 138 -9.54 -3.37 12.79
CA GLY A 138 -9.32 -3.64 14.21
C GLY A 138 -9.19 -5.11 14.61
N THR A 139 -9.29 -6.06 13.67
CA THR A 139 -9.02 -7.50 13.95
C THR A 139 -7.54 -7.84 13.77
N CYS A 140 -6.93 -8.56 14.70
CA CYS A 140 -5.56 -9.04 14.55
C CYS A 140 -5.49 -10.18 13.53
N GLU A 141 -4.66 -10.05 12.50
CA GLU A 141 -4.57 -11.06 11.43
C GLU A 141 -3.88 -12.36 11.86
N SER A 142 -3.07 -12.30 12.92
CA SER A 142 -2.37 -13.48 13.44
C SER A 142 -3.23 -14.31 14.40
N CYS A 143 -4.07 -13.69 15.22
CA CYS A 143 -4.82 -14.41 16.27
C CYS A 143 -6.33 -14.15 16.28
N GLY A 144 -6.86 -13.32 15.38
CA GLY A 144 -8.28 -13.00 15.28
C GLY A 144 -8.85 -12.12 16.40
N ARG A 145 -8.06 -11.78 17.43
CA ARG A 145 -8.51 -10.94 18.56
C ARG A 145 -8.54 -9.46 18.21
N ALA A 146 -9.31 -8.68 18.98
CA ALA A 146 -9.34 -7.23 18.87
C ALA A 146 -7.94 -6.61 19.05
N ILE A 147 -7.55 -5.73 18.13
CA ILE A 147 -6.49 -4.75 18.32
C ILE A 147 -7.11 -3.59 19.08
N GLY A 148 -6.42 -3.08 20.12
CA GLY A 148 -6.96 -1.99 20.94
C GLY A 148 -7.32 -0.77 20.09
N LYS A 149 -8.52 -0.22 20.31
CA LYS A 149 -9.11 0.86 19.52
C LYS A 149 -8.17 2.06 19.39
N ALA A 150 -7.61 2.52 20.50
CA ALA A 150 -6.67 3.65 20.53
C ALA A 150 -5.41 3.40 19.66
N ARG A 151 -4.93 2.15 19.60
CA ARG A 151 -3.78 1.79 18.77
C ARG A 151 -4.12 1.86 17.29
N VAL A 152 -5.31 1.40 16.90
CA VAL A 152 -5.74 1.40 15.51
C VAL A 152 -6.08 2.83 15.05
N GLN A 153 -6.63 3.67 15.94
CA GLN A 153 -6.83 5.09 15.67
C GLN A 153 -5.50 5.83 15.48
N ALA A 154 -4.49 5.54 16.31
CA ALA A 154 -3.17 6.16 16.18
C ALA A 154 -2.32 5.57 15.03
N PHE A 155 -2.52 4.29 14.70
CA PHE A 155 -1.81 3.58 13.65
C PHE A 155 -2.80 2.79 12.78
N PRO A 156 -3.53 3.45 11.86
CA PRO A 156 -4.60 2.82 11.06
C PRO A 156 -4.15 1.62 10.22
N ARG A 157 -2.87 1.59 9.82
CA ARG A 157 -2.26 0.50 9.05
C ARG A 157 -1.90 -0.73 9.87
N ALA A 158 -2.06 -0.69 11.20
CA ALA A 158 -1.61 -1.77 12.06
C ALA A 158 -2.51 -3.02 11.95
N THR A 159 -1.89 -4.16 11.64
CA THR A 159 -2.60 -5.43 11.35
C THR A 159 -2.50 -6.50 12.44
N LEU A 160 -1.54 -6.33 13.36
CA LEU A 160 -1.28 -7.26 14.46
C LEU A 160 -1.59 -6.60 15.80
N CYS A 161 -2.08 -7.35 16.78
CA CYS A 161 -2.15 -6.88 18.17
C CYS A 161 -0.73 -6.81 18.78
N VAL A 162 -0.59 -6.09 19.90
CA VAL A 162 0.71 -5.88 20.58
C VAL A 162 1.43 -7.21 20.88
N GLU A 163 0.69 -8.21 21.39
CA GLU A 163 1.26 -9.52 21.71
C GLU A 163 1.76 -10.28 20.47
N CYS A 164 1.04 -10.21 19.35
CA CYS A 164 1.47 -10.82 18.10
C CYS A 164 2.65 -10.07 17.49
N LYS A 165 2.65 -8.73 17.59
CA LYS A 165 3.76 -7.91 17.09
C LYS A 165 5.06 -8.17 17.87
N GLN A 166 4.99 -8.21 19.20
CA GLN A 166 6.14 -8.57 20.05
C GLN A 166 6.66 -9.98 19.77
N ARG A 167 5.81 -10.91 19.35
CA ARG A 167 6.22 -12.28 19.00
C ARG A 167 6.93 -12.33 17.65
N GLU A 168 6.48 -11.53 16.69
CA GLU A 168 7.11 -11.37 15.37
C GLU A 168 8.52 -10.78 15.52
N GLU A 169 8.69 -9.74 16.34
CA GLU A 169 9.99 -9.07 16.56
C GLU A 169 11.03 -9.92 17.31
N ARG A 170 10.61 -10.99 17.98
CA ARG A 170 11.52 -11.91 18.70
C ARG A 170 12.03 -13.06 17.83
N ARG A 171 11.54 -13.18 16.59
CA ARG A 171 11.95 -14.21 15.64
C ARG A 171 13.08 -13.69 14.77
#